data_AF-A0A7V7WI16-F1
#
_entry.id   AF-A0A7V7WI16-F1
#
_cell.length_a   1.000
_cell.length_b   1.000
_cell.length_c   1.000
_cell.angle_alpha   90.00
_cell.angle_beta   90.00
_cell.angle_gamma   90.00
#
_symmetry.space_group_name_H-M   'P 1'
#
loop_
_entity.id
_entity.type
_entity.pdbx_description
1 polymer ?
#
loop_
_entity_poly.entity_id
_entity_poly.type
_entity_poly.pdbx_seq_one_letter_code
_entity_poly.pdbx_strand_id
1 'polypeptide(L)'
;MLGAMESVPELAHSSATPPTAVGCCAMRRIDKFAPISCAARARPSRSAALYPSLLFRQIQFVKATMKNNSRLLGLLGLLFLLLVDSAHANTWNAGTASWFVAGNWSAPAAVPAATDPALINNGGTAQVSTPGAVTSTLRAGSGGPGTVTLSGTGQLTTSLETWIGEDATGTLNVSGAPALFVSAGEGHVGAFGTGTLNIGAGSSASFLDAVYFGEIASALGTANVAGAAAILTTTGMIVGDEGRGALNISAGGTINSNLATILGYHAAGWGTIQLTGAGSTLNVGSDLRAGVEGQAGIAVNDLAVIDLSGHTIVLAENAGSTAELIIGAMNTPAGRVIANAIFGAAGTATVVFAHSTIGYDLSPPILGTAR
;
A
#
# COMPACT_ATOMS: atom_id res chain seq x y z
N MET A 1 -62.45 -5.32 -30.20
CA MET A 1 -63.85 -5.49 -29.75
C MET A 1 -64.02 -6.96 -29.44
N LEU A 2 -64.35 -7.31 -28.18
CA LEU A 2 -64.40 -8.66 -27.57
C LEU A 2 -63.05 -9.41 -27.54
N GLY A 3 -62.67 -10.23 -26.58
CA GLY A 3 -63.22 -10.87 -25.35
C GLY A 3 -62.08 -11.79 -24.85
N ALA A 4 -62.03 -12.43 -23.70
CA ALA A 4 -62.98 -12.68 -22.63
C ALA A 4 -62.19 -12.99 -21.35
N MET A 5 -62.85 -12.80 -20.21
CA MET A 5 -62.46 -13.27 -18.90
C MET A 5 -62.58 -14.79 -18.82
N GLU A 6 -61.65 -15.45 -18.13
CA GLU A 6 -61.90 -16.73 -17.47
C GLU A 6 -61.10 -16.78 -16.17
N SER A 7 -61.65 -17.50 -15.20
CA SER A 7 -61.57 -17.20 -13.78
C SER A 7 -61.44 -18.47 -12.94
N VAL A 8 -60.82 -18.33 -11.74
CA VAL A 8 -60.96 -19.16 -10.51
C VAL A 8 -60.10 -20.46 -10.45
N PRO A 9 -59.64 -21.01 -9.28
CA PRO A 9 -59.80 -20.60 -7.86
C PRO A 9 -58.54 -20.47 -6.97
N GLU A 10 -58.84 -19.82 -5.84
CA GLU A 10 -58.25 -19.74 -4.50
C GLU A 10 -58.07 -21.08 -3.75
N LEU A 11 -56.98 -21.22 -2.97
CA LEU A 11 -56.91 -22.10 -1.77
C LEU A 11 -55.81 -21.63 -0.78
N ALA A 12 -56.25 -20.83 0.18
CA ALA A 12 -55.98 -20.82 1.63
C ALA A 12 -54.68 -21.38 2.27
N HIS A 13 -54.12 -20.52 3.12
CA HIS A 13 -53.60 -20.73 4.49
C HIS A 13 -52.26 -21.44 4.74
N SER A 14 -51.26 -20.69 5.22
CA SER A 14 -50.69 -20.87 6.57
C SER A 14 -49.58 -19.84 6.85
N SER A 15 -49.82 -19.02 7.87
CA SER A 15 -48.91 -18.03 8.45
C SER A 15 -47.87 -18.68 9.37
N ALA A 16 -46.59 -18.33 9.22
CA ALA A 16 -45.58 -18.56 10.26
C ALA A 16 -44.76 -17.28 10.50
N THR A 17 -44.98 -16.71 11.67
CA THR A 17 -44.29 -15.58 12.31
C THR A 17 -42.86 -15.94 12.78
N PRO A 18 -41.97 -14.95 12.95
CA PRO A 18 -40.59 -15.16 13.41
C PRO A 18 -40.51 -15.31 14.95
N PRO A 19 -39.55 -16.05 15.50
CA PRO A 19 -39.36 -16.09 16.94
C PRO A 19 -38.51 -14.89 17.43
N THR A 20 -39.17 -13.98 18.13
CA THR A 20 -38.59 -13.17 19.20
C THR A 20 -38.24 -14.05 20.39
N ALA A 21 -37.00 -13.99 20.87
CA ALA A 21 -36.62 -14.49 22.20
C ALA A 21 -36.12 -13.31 23.05
N VAL A 22 -37.03 -12.74 23.82
CA VAL A 22 -36.74 -11.90 24.98
C VAL A 22 -36.43 -12.84 26.15
N GLY A 23 -35.21 -12.79 26.66
CA GLY A 23 -34.81 -13.47 27.89
C GLY A 23 -34.54 -12.47 29.01
N CYS A 24 -35.56 -12.17 29.82
CA CYS A 24 -35.37 -11.58 31.14
C CYS A 24 -34.55 -12.55 32.01
N CYS A 25 -33.43 -12.09 32.56
CA CYS A 25 -32.77 -12.78 33.66
C CYS A 25 -32.81 -11.90 34.90
N ALA A 26 -33.48 -12.43 35.92
CA ALA A 26 -33.76 -11.80 37.20
C ALA A 26 -32.50 -11.63 38.06
N MET A 27 -32.48 -10.54 38.84
CA MET A 27 -31.57 -10.37 39.97
C MET A 27 -31.80 -11.47 41.02
N ARG A 28 -30.73 -12.17 41.41
CA ARG A 28 -30.62 -12.82 42.72
C ARG A 28 -29.31 -12.40 43.38
N ARG A 29 -29.42 -11.82 44.57
CA ARG A 29 -28.32 -11.71 45.54
C ARG A 29 -28.02 -13.11 46.08
N ILE A 30 -26.76 -13.53 46.01
CA ILE A 30 -26.18 -14.53 46.90
C ILE A 30 -24.80 -14.04 47.33
N ASP A 31 -24.60 -14.04 48.64
CA ASP A 31 -23.44 -13.56 49.38
C ASP A 31 -22.21 -14.48 49.23
N LYS A 32 -21.03 -13.84 49.24
CA LYS A 32 -19.69 -14.35 49.59
C LYS A 32 -19.21 -15.65 48.93
N PHE A 33 -18.25 -15.55 48.00
CA PHE A 33 -17.03 -16.38 47.95
C PHE A 33 -15.92 -15.65 47.15
N ALA A 34 -14.67 -15.97 47.48
CA ALA A 34 -13.39 -15.28 47.23
C ALA A 34 -13.05 -14.78 45.80
N PRO A 35 -12.10 -13.81 45.66
CA PRO A 35 -11.70 -13.30 44.35
C PRO A 35 -10.89 -14.36 43.58
N ILE A 36 -11.44 -14.83 42.47
CA ILE A 36 -10.69 -15.56 41.46
C ILE A 36 -10.16 -14.51 40.47
N SER A 37 -8.87 -14.21 40.58
CA SER A 37 -8.13 -13.47 39.56
C SER A 37 -8.13 -14.27 38.25
N CYS A 38 -8.98 -13.89 37.30
CA CYS A 38 -8.84 -14.33 35.92
C CYS A 38 -7.76 -13.49 35.25
N ALA A 39 -6.51 -13.92 35.39
CA ALA A 39 -5.45 -13.50 34.47
C ALA A 39 -5.81 -14.05 33.08
N ALA A 40 -6.22 -13.17 32.16
CA ALA A 40 -6.28 -13.49 30.75
C ALA A 40 -4.85 -13.80 30.29
N ARG A 41 -4.53 -15.09 30.20
CA ARG A 41 -3.24 -15.57 29.68
C ARG A 41 -3.23 -15.26 28.19
N ALA A 42 -2.55 -14.16 27.83
CA ALA A 42 -2.20 -13.87 26.45
C ALA A 42 -1.54 -15.11 25.84
N ARG A 43 -2.13 -15.63 24.75
CA ARG A 43 -1.46 -16.62 23.92
C ARG A 43 -0.28 -15.90 23.25
N PRO A 44 0.96 -16.40 23.35
CA PRO A 44 2.02 -15.88 22.50
C PRO A 44 1.60 -16.13 21.04
N SER A 45 1.55 -15.07 20.24
CA SER A 45 1.50 -15.17 18.80
C SER A 45 2.66 -16.07 18.38
N ARG A 46 2.35 -17.12 17.64
CA ARG A 46 3.38 -17.97 17.03
C ARG A 46 4.11 -17.07 16.04
N SER A 47 5.28 -16.58 16.44
CA SER A 47 6.28 -16.04 15.53
C SER A 47 6.37 -16.99 14.35
N ALA A 48 6.20 -16.45 13.14
CA ALA A 48 6.47 -17.16 11.91
C ALA A 48 7.85 -17.80 12.05
N ALA A 49 7.86 -19.13 12.15
CA ALA A 49 9.08 -19.89 12.06
C ALA A 49 9.65 -19.53 10.69
N LEU A 50 10.79 -18.83 10.69
CA LEU A 50 11.69 -18.74 9.54
C LEU A 50 11.77 -20.15 8.96
N TYR A 51 11.09 -20.38 7.83
CA TYR A 51 11.37 -21.56 7.04
C TYR A 51 12.84 -21.42 6.68
N PRO A 52 13.73 -22.30 7.18
CA PRO A 52 15.10 -22.26 6.73
C PRO A 52 15.04 -22.47 5.22
N SER A 53 15.61 -21.56 4.46
CA SER A 53 15.70 -21.68 3.01
C SER A 53 16.17 -23.10 2.64
N LEU A 54 15.78 -23.61 1.46
CA LEU A 54 16.25 -24.92 0.97
C LEU A 54 17.78 -25.09 1.11
N LEU A 55 18.51 -23.98 1.01
CA LEU A 55 19.93 -23.84 1.30
C LEU A 55 20.34 -24.32 2.71
N PHE A 56 19.59 -23.93 3.76
CA PHE A 56 19.91 -24.27 5.15
C PHE A 56 19.66 -25.75 5.47
N ARG A 57 18.61 -26.36 4.90
CA ARG A 57 18.37 -27.81 5.00
C ARG A 57 19.44 -28.61 4.26
N GLN A 58 19.89 -28.14 3.10
CA GLN A 58 20.96 -28.79 2.34
C GLN A 58 22.32 -28.71 3.04
N ILE A 59 22.67 -27.56 3.67
CA ILE A 59 23.90 -27.41 4.45
C ILE A 59 23.93 -28.36 5.65
N GLN A 60 22.80 -28.53 6.35
CA GLN A 60 22.72 -29.46 7.49
C GLN A 60 22.76 -30.92 7.06
N PHE A 61 22.17 -31.27 5.91
CA PHE A 61 22.26 -32.61 5.33
C PHE A 61 23.71 -32.95 4.94
N VAL A 62 24.41 -32.02 4.29
CA VAL A 62 25.83 -32.19 3.91
C VAL A 62 26.72 -32.29 5.15
N LYS A 63 26.51 -31.49 6.20
CA LYS A 63 27.23 -31.63 7.48
C LYS A 63 27.01 -33.00 8.14
N ALA A 64 25.79 -33.54 8.07
CA ALA A 64 25.47 -34.85 8.61
C ALA A 64 26.13 -35.98 7.80
N THR A 65 26.18 -35.87 6.47
CA THR A 65 26.82 -36.86 5.60
C THR A 65 28.36 -36.81 5.67
N MET A 66 28.96 -35.61 5.80
CA MET A 66 30.42 -35.43 5.92
C MET A 66 31.01 -35.93 7.24
N LYS A 67 30.22 -35.99 8.31
CA LYS A 67 30.70 -36.46 9.62
C LYS A 67 30.95 -37.97 9.67
N ASN A 68 30.36 -38.75 8.76
CA ASN A 68 30.33 -40.21 8.87
C ASN A 68 31.24 -40.98 7.89
N ASN A 69 31.85 -40.37 6.86
CA ASN A 69 32.61 -41.13 5.85
C ASN A 69 33.82 -40.37 5.29
N SER A 70 34.97 -40.49 5.95
CA SER A 70 36.24 -39.81 5.60
C SER A 70 36.91 -40.28 4.30
N ARG A 71 36.36 -41.29 3.61
CA ARG A 71 36.95 -41.87 2.37
C ARG A 71 36.30 -41.38 1.06
N LEU A 72 35.27 -40.53 1.12
CA LEU A 72 34.62 -39.96 -0.09
C LEU A 72 35.09 -38.54 -0.46
N LEU A 73 36.04 -37.96 0.30
CA LEU A 73 36.47 -36.56 0.14
C LEU A 73 37.17 -36.26 -1.20
N GLY A 74 37.72 -37.27 -1.88
CA GLY A 74 38.59 -37.06 -3.05
C GLY A 74 37.88 -36.94 -4.40
N LEU A 75 36.70 -37.55 -4.59
CA LEU A 75 36.06 -37.65 -5.91
C LEU A 75 34.76 -36.84 -6.07
N LEU A 76 34.15 -36.35 -5.00
CA LEU A 76 33.00 -35.42 -5.10
C LEU A 76 33.40 -33.93 -5.14
N GLY A 77 34.64 -33.60 -4.77
CA GLY A 77 35.14 -32.22 -4.78
C GLY A 77 35.39 -31.65 -6.19
N LEU A 78 35.46 -32.49 -7.22
CA LEU A 78 35.72 -32.07 -8.61
C LEU A 78 34.46 -31.97 -9.49
N LEU A 79 33.29 -32.41 -9.01
CA LEU A 79 32.02 -32.35 -9.74
C LEU A 79 30.97 -31.46 -9.03
N PHE A 80 31.44 -30.56 -8.15
CA PHE A 80 30.61 -29.55 -7.49
C PHE A 80 31.24 -28.15 -7.58
N LEU A 81 31.85 -27.88 -8.73
CA LEU A 81 32.03 -26.52 -9.29
C LEU A 81 30.81 -26.13 -10.13
N LEU A 82 29.61 -26.58 -9.74
CA LEU A 82 28.40 -25.88 -10.13
C LEU A 82 28.42 -24.58 -9.34
N LEU A 83 28.79 -23.51 -10.05
CA LEU A 83 28.67 -22.13 -9.63
C LEU A 83 27.33 -21.97 -8.89
N VAL A 84 27.42 -21.84 -7.57
CA VAL A 84 26.42 -21.04 -6.88
C VAL A 84 26.76 -19.63 -7.33
N ASP A 85 26.15 -19.20 -8.45
CA ASP A 85 25.99 -17.78 -8.68
C ASP A 85 25.09 -17.32 -7.54
N SER A 86 25.71 -16.89 -6.44
CA SER A 86 25.07 -15.98 -5.52
C SER A 86 24.48 -14.89 -6.42
N ALA A 87 23.17 -14.67 -6.36
CA ALA A 87 22.53 -13.57 -7.06
C ALA A 87 23.12 -12.26 -6.51
N HIS A 88 24.25 -11.83 -7.07
CA HIS A 88 24.85 -10.56 -6.73
C HIS A 88 23.96 -9.52 -7.39
N ALA A 89 23.41 -8.62 -6.57
CA ALA A 89 22.69 -7.48 -7.12
C ALA A 89 23.64 -6.66 -8.01
N ASN A 90 23.20 -6.33 -9.22
CA ASN A 90 23.86 -5.38 -10.09
C ASN A 90 23.82 -4.03 -9.36
N THR A 91 24.97 -3.61 -8.81
CA THR A 91 25.03 -2.41 -7.98
C THR A 91 25.46 -1.22 -8.81
N TRP A 92 24.73 -0.12 -8.74
CA TRP A 92 25.04 1.13 -9.42
C TRP A 92 26.36 1.69 -8.90
N ASN A 93 27.30 1.96 -9.80
CA ASN A 93 28.63 2.47 -9.45
C ASN A 93 28.92 3.87 -10.01
N ALA A 94 27.98 4.45 -10.78
CA ALA A 94 28.14 5.75 -11.40
C ALA A 94 27.52 6.88 -10.55
N GLY A 95 27.85 8.13 -10.87
CA GLY A 95 27.13 9.30 -10.36
C GLY A 95 25.74 9.39 -11.01
N THR A 96 25.50 10.43 -11.80
CA THR A 96 24.31 10.50 -12.67
C THR A 96 24.68 9.98 -14.06
N ALA A 97 24.06 8.87 -14.48
CA ALA A 97 24.37 8.26 -15.77
C ALA A 97 23.23 7.35 -16.28
N SER A 98 23.34 6.91 -17.53
CA SER A 98 22.33 6.07 -18.20
C SER A 98 22.30 4.64 -17.65
N TRP A 99 21.11 4.12 -17.34
CA TRP A 99 20.84 2.74 -16.96
C TRP A 99 21.40 1.73 -17.97
N PHE A 100 21.39 2.11 -19.26
CA PHE A 100 21.72 1.23 -20.38
C PHE A 100 23.22 1.12 -20.66
N VAL A 101 24.08 1.75 -19.87
CA VAL A 101 25.53 1.61 -20.00
C VAL A 101 26.03 0.57 -19.01
N ALA A 102 26.47 -0.57 -19.54
CA ALA A 102 26.96 -1.73 -18.78
C ALA A 102 28.03 -1.37 -17.73
N GLY A 103 28.93 -0.43 -18.07
CA GLY A 103 29.99 0.05 -17.16
C GLY A 103 29.50 0.80 -15.91
N ASN A 104 28.24 1.24 -15.88
CA ASN A 104 27.63 1.91 -14.72
C ASN A 104 27.14 0.94 -13.63
N TRP A 105 27.24 -0.37 -13.90
CA TRP A 105 26.88 -1.43 -12.97
C TRP A 105 28.15 -2.15 -12.52
N SER A 106 28.23 -2.52 -11.24
CA SER A 106 29.24 -3.43 -10.72
C SER A 106 28.99 -4.86 -11.22
N ALA A 107 29.92 -5.78 -10.94
CA ALA A 107 29.89 -7.18 -11.38
C ALA A 107 28.46 -7.76 -11.55
N PRO A 108 28.08 -8.23 -12.75
CA PRO A 108 28.95 -8.57 -13.89
C PRO A 108 29.33 -7.40 -14.81
N ALA A 109 29.11 -6.13 -14.41
CA ALA A 109 29.28 -4.97 -15.28
C ALA A 109 28.47 -5.09 -16.57
N ALA A 110 27.20 -5.48 -16.39
CA ALA A 110 26.20 -5.61 -17.44
C ALA A 110 24.95 -4.81 -17.03
N VAL A 111 24.19 -4.39 -18.04
CA VAL A 111 22.85 -3.81 -17.81
C VAL A 111 21.97 -4.91 -17.19
N PRO A 112 21.27 -4.64 -16.07
CA PRO A 112 20.40 -5.61 -15.42
C PRO A 112 19.39 -6.22 -16.40
N ALA A 113 19.28 -7.56 -16.38
CA ALA A 113 18.20 -8.29 -17.02
C ALA A 113 17.02 -8.48 -16.06
N ALA A 114 15.90 -9.01 -16.54
CA ALA A 114 14.69 -9.22 -15.74
C ALA A 114 14.88 -10.22 -14.58
N THR A 115 15.99 -10.96 -14.54
CA THR A 115 16.37 -11.87 -13.44
C THR A 115 17.28 -11.21 -12.42
N ASP A 116 17.92 -10.10 -12.77
CA ASP A 116 19.00 -9.51 -11.99
C ASP A 116 18.44 -8.45 -11.05
N PRO A 117 18.81 -8.42 -9.76
CA PRO A 117 18.42 -7.32 -8.89
C PRO A 117 19.22 -6.07 -9.25
N ALA A 118 18.59 -4.90 -9.26
CA ALA A 118 19.24 -3.61 -9.44
C ALA A 118 19.30 -2.86 -8.11
N LEU A 119 20.52 -2.60 -7.63
CA LEU A 119 20.78 -1.90 -6.37
C LEU A 119 21.39 -0.53 -6.64
N ILE A 120 20.70 0.55 -6.28
CA ILE A 120 21.16 1.94 -6.41
C ILE A 120 21.31 2.50 -5.00
N ASN A 121 22.56 2.65 -4.52
CA ASN A 121 22.83 3.00 -3.12
C ASN A 121 24.08 3.85 -2.89
N ASN A 122 24.65 4.45 -3.93
CA ASN A 122 25.89 5.22 -3.88
C ASN A 122 25.68 6.74 -3.92
N GLY A 123 24.45 7.22 -3.74
CA GLY A 123 24.03 8.62 -3.91
C GLY A 123 23.86 9.06 -5.37
N GLY A 124 24.13 8.17 -6.33
CA GLY A 124 23.98 8.42 -7.76
C GLY A 124 22.53 8.39 -8.25
N THR A 125 22.37 8.74 -9.52
CA THR A 125 21.10 8.71 -10.25
C THR A 125 21.21 7.81 -11.48
N ALA A 126 20.44 6.71 -11.48
CA ALA A 126 20.27 5.87 -12.66
C ALA A 126 19.19 6.46 -13.57
N GLN A 127 19.55 6.85 -14.79
CA GLN A 127 18.65 7.50 -15.75
C GLN A 127 18.15 6.53 -16.82
N VAL A 128 16.84 6.47 -17.00
CA VAL A 128 16.14 5.71 -18.04
C VAL A 128 15.41 6.70 -18.94
N SER A 129 15.98 7.03 -20.10
CA SER A 129 15.39 7.98 -21.07
C SER A 129 14.74 7.32 -22.29
N THR A 130 14.96 6.02 -22.47
CA THR A 130 14.40 5.19 -23.53
C THR A 130 13.70 3.96 -22.95
N PRO A 131 12.74 3.34 -23.66
CA PRO A 131 12.14 2.08 -23.23
C PRO A 131 13.16 0.93 -23.12
N GLY A 132 12.81 -0.08 -22.33
CA GLY A 132 13.49 -1.38 -22.31
C GLY A 132 14.34 -1.68 -21.06
N ALA A 133 14.32 -0.82 -20.03
CA ALA A 133 14.98 -1.16 -18.78
C ALA A 133 14.17 -2.22 -18.03
N VAL A 134 14.85 -3.25 -17.54
CA VAL A 134 14.25 -4.36 -16.78
C VAL A 134 15.13 -4.71 -15.59
N THR A 135 14.55 -5.28 -14.55
CA THR A 135 15.24 -5.81 -13.37
C THR A 135 14.32 -6.81 -12.67
N SER A 136 14.83 -7.73 -11.86
CA SER A 136 13.96 -8.57 -11.04
C SER A 136 13.37 -7.76 -9.90
N THR A 137 14.25 -7.27 -9.02
CA THR A 137 13.92 -6.37 -7.92
C THR A 137 14.61 -5.04 -8.14
N LEU A 138 13.92 -3.92 -7.89
CA LEU A 138 14.54 -2.61 -7.82
C LEU A 138 14.77 -2.21 -6.37
N ARG A 139 16.00 -1.81 -6.00
CA ARG A 139 16.33 -1.27 -4.67
C ARG A 139 17.02 0.07 -4.83
N ALA A 140 16.28 1.17 -4.67
CA ALA A 140 16.83 2.51 -4.63
C ALA A 140 16.88 2.97 -3.17
N GLY A 141 18.06 3.26 -2.63
CA GLY A 141 18.20 3.66 -1.23
C GLY A 141 18.33 2.47 -0.26
N SER A 142 19.27 1.55 -0.52
CA SER A 142 19.53 0.35 0.31
C SER A 142 21.00 0.26 0.74
N GLY A 143 21.29 0.49 2.02
CA GLY A 143 22.63 0.67 2.61
C GLY A 143 23.26 2.05 2.36
N GLY A 144 22.66 2.86 1.49
CA GLY A 144 23.08 4.21 1.13
C GLY A 144 22.07 4.85 0.18
N PRO A 145 22.12 6.18 -0.05
CA PRO A 145 21.10 6.87 -0.82
C PRO A 145 21.09 6.45 -2.29
N GLY A 146 19.93 6.50 -2.95
CA GLY A 146 19.84 6.12 -4.36
C GLY A 146 18.67 6.75 -5.08
N THR A 147 18.89 7.15 -6.33
CA THR A 147 17.85 7.76 -7.17
C THR A 147 17.72 7.02 -8.51
N VAL A 148 16.47 6.82 -8.94
CA VAL A 148 16.14 6.37 -10.29
C VAL A 148 15.27 7.44 -10.95
N THR A 149 15.60 7.81 -12.18
CA THR A 149 14.82 8.79 -12.95
C THR A 149 14.46 8.22 -14.31
N LEU A 150 13.16 8.07 -14.55
CA LEU A 150 12.60 7.83 -15.86
C LEU A 150 12.22 9.19 -16.47
N SER A 151 12.72 9.45 -17.67
CA SER A 151 12.50 10.70 -18.40
C SER A 151 12.03 10.48 -19.84
N GLY A 152 11.19 11.38 -20.36
CA GLY A 152 10.74 11.34 -21.76
C GLY A 152 9.99 10.05 -22.08
N THR A 153 10.57 9.19 -22.92
CA THR A 153 10.00 7.87 -23.27
C THR A 153 10.51 6.73 -22.39
N GLY A 154 11.23 7.02 -21.31
CA GLY A 154 11.85 6.03 -20.43
C GLY A 154 10.85 5.03 -19.87
N GLN A 155 11.17 3.73 -19.94
CA GLN A 155 10.36 2.67 -19.34
C GLN A 155 11.23 1.71 -18.54
N LEU A 156 10.81 1.42 -17.31
CA LEU A 156 11.42 0.44 -16.42
C LEU A 156 10.35 -0.52 -15.89
N THR A 157 10.61 -1.82 -16.00
CA THR A 157 9.75 -2.88 -15.46
C THR A 157 10.51 -3.74 -14.45
N THR A 158 9.93 -3.97 -13.28
CA THR A 158 10.41 -4.98 -12.32
C THR A 158 9.55 -6.24 -12.42
N SER A 159 10.17 -7.42 -12.32
CA SER A 159 9.43 -8.69 -12.33
C SER A 159 8.99 -9.16 -10.94
N LEU A 160 9.56 -8.59 -9.89
CA LEU A 160 9.25 -8.84 -8.48
C LEU A 160 9.02 -7.47 -7.78
N GLU A 161 9.49 -7.36 -6.55
CA GLU A 161 9.32 -6.21 -5.67
C GLU A 161 10.06 -4.94 -6.12
N THR A 162 9.58 -3.81 -5.64
CA THR A 162 10.25 -2.51 -5.75
C THR A 162 10.41 -1.88 -4.39
N TRP A 163 11.64 -1.50 -4.05
CA TRP A 163 12.01 -0.84 -2.79
C TRP A 163 12.56 0.55 -3.09
N ILE A 164 11.86 1.58 -2.61
CA ILE A 164 12.24 2.99 -2.72
C ILE A 164 12.44 3.51 -1.30
N GLY A 165 13.69 3.71 -0.90
CA GLY A 165 14.08 4.05 0.47
C GLY A 165 13.90 2.84 1.38
N GLU A 166 14.63 1.77 1.09
CA GLU A 166 14.57 0.52 1.86
C GLU A 166 15.01 0.77 3.30
N ASP A 167 16.27 1.10 3.54
CA ASP A 167 16.83 1.43 4.86
C ASP A 167 17.65 2.73 4.83
N ALA A 168 17.68 3.41 3.68
CA ALA A 168 18.26 4.73 3.47
C ALA A 168 17.28 5.64 2.70
N THR A 169 17.76 6.76 2.16
CA THR A 169 16.95 7.64 1.31
C THR A 169 16.90 7.11 -0.13
N GLY A 170 15.71 6.80 -0.61
CA GLY A 170 15.48 6.39 -2.00
C GLY A 170 14.51 7.30 -2.72
N THR A 171 14.73 7.52 -4.01
CA THR A 171 13.83 8.31 -4.83
C THR A 171 13.60 7.67 -6.19
N LEU A 172 12.34 7.57 -6.61
CA LEU A 172 11.95 7.21 -7.96
C LEU A 172 11.20 8.39 -8.59
N ASN A 173 11.78 8.97 -9.63
CA ASN A 173 11.15 10.03 -10.42
C ASN A 173 10.67 9.44 -11.75
N VAL A 174 9.40 9.63 -12.07
CA VAL A 174 8.81 9.25 -13.36
C VAL A 174 8.23 10.51 -13.98
N SER A 175 8.93 11.11 -14.93
CA SER A 175 8.53 12.40 -15.50
C SER A 175 8.78 12.48 -17.00
N GLY A 176 8.04 13.34 -17.69
CA GLY A 176 8.07 13.42 -19.14
C GLY A 176 7.14 12.39 -19.77
N ALA A 177 6.30 12.84 -20.69
CA ALA A 177 5.34 11.98 -21.36
C ALA A 177 6.01 11.17 -22.49
N PRO A 178 5.79 9.85 -22.62
CA PRO A 178 4.98 8.95 -21.79
C PRO A 178 5.84 8.01 -20.93
N ALA A 179 6.66 8.54 -20.02
CA ALA A 179 7.51 7.72 -19.15
C ALA A 179 6.64 6.79 -18.30
N LEU A 180 7.07 5.53 -18.17
CA LEU A 180 6.29 4.47 -17.54
C LEU A 180 7.15 3.60 -16.60
N PHE A 181 6.72 3.53 -15.35
CA PHE A 181 7.23 2.54 -14.40
C PHE A 181 6.20 1.43 -14.17
N VAL A 182 6.64 0.17 -14.17
CA VAL A 182 5.78 -0.99 -13.82
C VAL A 182 6.49 -1.88 -12.81
N SER A 183 5.82 -2.18 -11.69
CA SER A 183 6.25 -3.17 -10.71
C SER A 183 5.29 -4.34 -10.71
N ALA A 184 5.79 -5.54 -10.99
CA ALA A 184 4.97 -6.75 -11.01
C ALA A 184 4.65 -7.31 -9.61
N GLY A 185 5.52 -7.07 -8.63
CA GLY A 185 5.29 -7.42 -7.22
C GLY A 185 5.01 -6.20 -6.34
N GLU A 186 5.07 -6.43 -5.02
CA GLU A 186 4.81 -5.41 -3.99
C GLU A 186 5.74 -4.19 -4.14
N GLY A 187 5.18 -3.03 -3.82
CA GLY A 187 5.91 -1.77 -3.75
C GLY A 187 6.12 -1.32 -2.32
N HIS A 188 7.34 -0.95 -1.97
CA HIS A 188 7.68 -0.41 -0.66
C HIS A 188 8.30 0.97 -0.85
N VAL A 189 7.63 2.00 -0.33
CA VAL A 189 8.11 3.39 -0.36
C VAL A 189 8.35 3.83 1.08
N GLY A 190 9.61 3.82 1.50
CA GLY A 190 9.99 3.98 2.89
C GLY A 190 9.65 2.73 3.69
N ALA A 191 10.42 1.66 3.53
CA ALA A 191 10.23 0.42 4.29
C ALA A 191 10.76 0.59 5.72
N PHE A 192 12.07 0.80 5.83
CA PHE A 192 12.84 1.11 7.03
C PHE A 192 13.48 2.51 6.97
N GLY A 193 13.59 3.08 5.76
CA GLY A 193 14.20 4.37 5.47
C GLY A 193 13.20 5.45 5.04
N THR A 194 13.64 6.31 4.12
CA THR A 194 12.82 7.39 3.55
C THR A 194 12.67 7.20 2.05
N GLY A 195 11.46 6.90 1.60
CA GLY A 195 11.13 6.71 0.19
C GLY A 195 10.33 7.87 -0.39
N THR A 196 10.66 8.25 -1.62
CA THR A 196 9.88 9.24 -2.37
C THR A 196 9.61 8.76 -3.79
N LEU A 197 8.34 8.65 -4.15
CA LEU A 197 7.85 8.38 -5.50
C LEU A 197 7.28 9.68 -6.09
N ASN A 198 7.84 10.15 -7.19
CA ASN A 198 7.37 11.34 -7.90
C ASN A 198 6.87 10.95 -9.30
N ILE A 199 5.66 11.34 -9.64
CA ILE A 199 5.04 11.12 -10.95
C ILE A 199 4.59 12.48 -11.49
N GLY A 200 5.18 12.89 -12.61
CA GLY A 200 4.93 14.16 -13.27
C GLY A 200 3.89 14.09 -14.39
N ALA A 201 3.60 15.24 -15.00
CA ALA A 201 2.63 15.36 -16.08
C ALA A 201 2.89 14.36 -17.23
N GLY A 202 1.83 13.68 -17.66
CA GLY A 202 1.82 12.73 -18.76
C GLY A 202 2.62 11.43 -18.55
N SER A 203 3.11 11.17 -17.35
CA SER A 203 3.80 9.91 -17.01
C SER A 203 2.93 9.00 -16.14
N SER A 204 3.35 7.74 -15.99
CA SER A 204 2.59 6.76 -15.22
C SER A 204 3.47 5.82 -14.41
N ALA A 205 3.00 5.42 -13.23
CA ALA A 205 3.54 4.29 -12.49
C ALA A 205 2.42 3.29 -12.19
N SER A 206 2.70 2.00 -12.37
CA SER A 206 1.76 0.92 -12.08
C SER A 206 2.40 -0.11 -11.17
N PHE A 207 1.77 -0.39 -10.03
CA PHE A 207 2.10 -1.51 -9.16
C PHE A 207 0.99 -2.54 -9.31
N LEU A 208 1.35 -3.74 -9.75
CA LEU A 208 0.39 -4.82 -9.99
C LEU A 208 -0.01 -5.54 -8.70
N ASP A 209 0.63 -5.21 -7.57
CA ASP A 209 0.31 -5.68 -6.23
C ASP A 209 0.12 -4.50 -5.25
N ALA A 210 0.02 -4.80 -3.96
CA ALA A 210 -0.08 -3.82 -2.89
C ALA A 210 1.16 -2.91 -2.80
N VAL A 211 0.92 -1.67 -2.35
CA VAL A 211 2.00 -0.70 -2.09
C VAL A 211 1.92 -0.19 -0.65
N TYR A 212 3.05 -0.20 0.03
CA TYR A 212 3.20 0.26 1.41
C TYR A 212 4.00 1.57 1.43
N PHE A 213 3.46 2.59 2.11
CA PHE A 213 4.12 3.88 2.32
C PHE A 213 4.40 4.07 3.82
N GLY A 214 5.67 4.07 4.22
CA GLY A 214 6.05 4.16 5.63
C GLY A 214 5.69 2.89 6.39
N GLU A 215 6.45 1.81 6.14
CA GLU A 215 6.13 0.45 6.61
C GLU A 215 6.38 0.30 8.12
N ILE A 216 7.60 0.57 8.60
CA ILE A 216 7.91 0.51 10.04
C ILE A 216 7.86 1.88 10.72
N ALA A 217 7.79 1.91 12.07
CA ALA A 217 7.59 3.12 12.87
C ALA A 217 8.53 4.32 12.58
N SER A 218 9.79 4.08 12.16
CA SER A 218 10.75 5.13 11.81
C SER A 218 10.72 5.54 10.33
N ALA A 219 10.01 4.80 9.50
CA ALA A 219 10.05 4.96 8.06
C ALA A 219 9.08 6.05 7.56
N LEU A 220 9.50 6.69 6.47
CA LEU A 220 8.76 7.77 5.81
C LEU A 220 8.54 7.41 4.35
N GLY A 221 7.27 7.26 3.95
CA GLY A 221 6.87 7.01 2.57
C GLY A 221 6.10 8.18 2.00
N THR A 222 6.46 8.65 0.80
CA THR A 222 5.71 9.72 0.14
C THR A 222 5.53 9.43 -1.35
N ALA A 223 4.30 9.58 -1.84
CA ALA A 223 4.00 9.68 -3.27
C ALA A 223 3.51 11.09 -3.62
N ASN A 224 4.10 11.67 -4.67
CA ASN A 224 3.67 12.92 -5.26
C ASN A 224 3.21 12.64 -6.70
N VAL A 225 1.92 12.82 -6.97
CA VAL A 225 1.32 12.63 -8.30
C VAL A 225 0.79 13.98 -8.76
N ALA A 226 1.54 14.63 -9.65
CA ALA A 226 1.33 16.03 -9.97
C ALA A 226 1.35 16.31 -11.47
N GLY A 227 0.33 17.02 -11.93
CA GLY A 227 0.20 17.46 -13.32
C GLY A 227 -0.80 16.63 -14.13
N ALA A 228 -1.29 17.22 -15.22
CA ALA A 228 -2.27 16.59 -16.09
C ALA A 228 -1.76 15.23 -16.60
N ALA A 229 -2.63 14.22 -16.52
CA ALA A 229 -2.32 12.84 -16.93
C ALA A 229 -1.12 12.20 -16.21
N ALA A 230 -0.71 12.72 -15.05
CA ALA A 230 0.14 11.98 -14.11
C ALA A 230 -0.70 10.90 -13.43
N ILE A 231 -0.33 9.63 -13.58
CA ILE A 231 -1.16 8.51 -13.09
C ILE A 231 -0.35 7.55 -12.21
N LEU A 232 -0.83 7.29 -11.00
CA LEU A 232 -0.42 6.13 -10.20
C LEU A 232 -1.56 5.10 -10.21
N THR A 233 -1.27 3.86 -10.55
CA THR A 233 -2.23 2.75 -10.42
C THR A 233 -1.66 1.68 -9.50
N THR A 234 -2.44 1.23 -8.51
CA THR A 234 -2.05 0.14 -7.61
C THR A 234 -3.20 -0.87 -7.44
N THR A 235 -2.86 -2.11 -7.07
CA THR A 235 -3.89 -3.10 -6.70
C THR A 235 -4.54 -2.73 -5.37
N GLY A 236 -3.74 -2.40 -4.36
CA GLY A 236 -4.20 -1.83 -3.09
C GLY A 236 -3.10 -0.96 -2.49
N MET A 237 -3.39 -0.23 -1.41
CA MET A 237 -2.35 0.57 -0.77
C MET A 237 -2.56 0.72 0.74
N ILE A 238 -1.45 0.69 1.47
CA ILE A 238 -1.36 1.04 2.90
C ILE A 238 -0.47 2.27 3.03
N VAL A 239 -1.00 3.31 3.67
CA VAL A 239 -0.32 4.58 3.85
C VAL A 239 -0.18 4.86 5.34
N GLY A 240 1.05 4.85 5.83
CA GLY A 240 1.37 4.83 7.25
C GLY A 240 0.95 3.50 7.85
N ASP A 241 1.76 2.47 7.64
CA ASP A 241 1.52 1.14 8.22
C ASP A 241 1.80 1.17 9.73
N GLU A 242 3.06 1.11 10.13
CA GLU A 242 3.51 1.55 11.46
C GLU A 242 4.20 2.93 11.40
N GLY A 243 4.72 3.31 10.23
CA GLY A 243 5.43 4.56 9.98
C GLY A 243 4.54 5.70 9.51
N ARG A 244 5.14 6.67 8.80
CA ARG A 244 4.40 7.79 8.21
C ARG A 244 4.32 7.65 6.70
N GLY A 245 3.10 7.64 6.18
CA GLY A 245 2.82 7.65 4.74
C GLY A 245 2.11 8.94 4.32
N ALA A 246 2.42 9.43 3.13
CA ALA A 246 1.75 10.58 2.55
C ALA A 246 1.48 10.38 1.05
N LEU A 247 0.26 10.66 0.62
CA LEU A 247 -0.13 10.76 -0.79
C LEU A 247 -0.51 12.20 -1.11
N ASN A 248 0.23 12.82 -2.03
CA ASN A 248 -0.04 14.16 -2.52
C ASN A 248 -0.50 14.09 -3.98
N ILE A 249 -1.72 14.52 -4.25
CA ILE A 249 -2.32 14.53 -5.59
C ILE A 249 -2.65 15.96 -5.95
N SER A 250 -2.07 16.46 -7.03
CA SER A 250 -2.22 17.87 -7.39
C SER A 250 -2.22 18.14 -8.88
N ALA A 251 -2.71 19.33 -9.26
CA ALA A 251 -2.64 19.85 -10.62
C ALA A 251 -3.15 18.89 -11.72
N GLY A 252 -4.21 18.12 -11.44
CA GLY A 252 -4.79 17.18 -12.40
C GLY A 252 -4.20 15.77 -12.36
N GLY A 253 -3.40 15.44 -11.34
CA GLY A 253 -2.90 14.08 -11.11
C GLY A 253 -3.99 13.10 -10.69
N THR A 254 -3.80 11.82 -10.96
CA THR A 254 -4.77 10.77 -10.63
C THR A 254 -4.09 9.59 -9.93
N ILE A 255 -4.67 9.14 -8.82
CA ILE A 255 -4.34 7.85 -8.20
C ILE A 255 -5.53 6.91 -8.36
N ASN A 256 -5.29 5.70 -8.85
CA ASN A 256 -6.26 4.61 -8.94
C ASN A 256 -5.83 3.45 -8.04
N SER A 257 -6.65 3.12 -7.04
CA SER A 257 -6.52 1.90 -6.25
C SER A 257 -7.62 0.93 -6.66
N ASN A 258 -7.29 -0.28 -7.11
CA ASN A 258 -8.30 -1.25 -7.51
C ASN A 258 -9.05 -1.87 -6.32
N LEU A 259 -8.40 -1.93 -5.15
CA LEU A 259 -8.93 -2.43 -3.89
C LEU A 259 -8.87 -1.32 -2.83
N ALA A 260 -8.97 -1.72 -1.56
CA ALA A 260 -9.03 -0.82 -0.44
C ALA A 260 -7.76 0.05 -0.33
N THR A 261 -7.97 1.29 0.12
CA THR A 261 -6.92 2.20 0.56
C THR A 261 -7.00 2.30 2.07
N ILE A 262 -5.90 1.99 2.76
CA ILE A 262 -5.82 1.96 4.22
C ILE A 262 -4.86 3.04 4.71
N LEU A 263 -5.29 3.87 5.67
CA LEU A 263 -4.46 4.90 6.30
C LEU A 263 -4.30 4.62 7.79
N GLY A 264 -3.07 4.71 8.31
CA GLY A 264 -2.80 4.50 9.74
C GLY A 264 -3.19 3.09 10.19
N TYR A 265 -2.55 2.07 9.61
CA TYR A 265 -2.98 0.68 9.76
C TYR A 265 -2.76 0.15 11.18
N HIS A 266 -1.56 0.32 11.72
CA HIS A 266 -1.20 -0.03 13.09
C HIS A 266 -1.16 1.20 14.02
N ALA A 267 -1.14 0.97 15.34
CA ALA A 267 -1.26 2.02 16.36
C ALA A 267 -0.26 3.20 16.25
N ALA A 268 0.96 2.96 15.74
CA ALA A 268 1.95 4.01 15.50
C ALA A 268 1.83 4.67 14.12
N GLY A 269 1.08 4.02 13.21
CA GLY A 269 0.94 4.41 11.82
C GLY A 269 0.23 5.75 11.67
N TRP A 270 0.74 6.58 10.76
CA TRP A 270 0.11 7.84 10.39
C TRP A 270 0.06 7.99 8.87
N GLY A 271 -1.15 7.84 8.33
CA GLY A 271 -1.42 8.00 6.90
C GLY A 271 -2.04 9.35 6.57
N THR A 272 -1.54 10.01 5.53
CA THR A 272 -2.14 11.26 5.04
C THR A 272 -2.43 11.21 3.55
N ILE A 273 -3.55 11.83 3.17
CA ILE A 273 -3.95 12.04 1.78
C ILE A 273 -4.25 13.53 1.61
N GLN A 274 -3.58 14.18 0.66
CA GLN A 274 -3.82 15.56 0.29
C GLN A 274 -4.16 15.64 -1.20
N LEU A 275 -5.39 16.05 -1.50
CA LEU A 275 -5.88 16.34 -2.84
C LEU A 275 -6.09 17.84 -3.02
N THR A 276 -5.47 18.43 -4.04
CA THR A 276 -5.62 19.86 -4.35
C THR A 276 -5.72 20.10 -5.86
N GLY A 277 -6.55 21.07 -6.26
CA GLY A 277 -6.66 21.51 -7.64
C GLY A 277 -7.66 20.71 -8.47
N ALA A 278 -8.36 21.42 -9.35
CA ALA A 278 -9.35 20.83 -10.24
C ALA A 278 -8.74 19.72 -11.10
N GLY A 279 -9.47 18.61 -11.24
CA GLY A 279 -9.04 17.41 -11.97
C GLY A 279 -8.16 16.46 -11.17
N SER A 280 -7.63 16.87 -10.01
CA SER A 280 -6.92 15.95 -9.13
C SER A 280 -7.89 14.93 -8.53
N THR A 281 -7.60 13.64 -8.71
CA THR A 281 -8.57 12.57 -8.39
C THR A 281 -7.91 11.41 -7.65
N LEU A 282 -8.59 10.91 -6.62
CA LEU A 282 -8.31 9.60 -6.01
C LEU A 282 -9.51 8.68 -6.27
N ASN A 283 -9.29 7.63 -7.04
CA ASN A 283 -10.28 6.58 -7.29
C ASN A 283 -9.96 5.36 -6.43
N VAL A 284 -10.93 4.85 -5.69
CA VAL A 284 -10.79 3.65 -4.86
C VAL A 284 -11.87 2.64 -5.24
N GLY A 285 -11.45 1.46 -5.68
CA GLY A 285 -12.33 0.37 -6.12
C GLY A 285 -12.97 -0.45 -4.98
N SER A 286 -12.74 -0.05 -3.73
CA SER A 286 -13.30 -0.63 -2.51
C SER A 286 -13.43 0.45 -1.43
N ASP A 287 -13.44 0.09 -0.15
CA ASP A 287 -13.53 1.04 0.95
C ASP A 287 -12.22 1.83 1.18
N LEU A 288 -12.36 3.10 1.58
CA LEU A 288 -11.27 3.90 2.15
C LEU A 288 -11.35 3.81 3.67
N ARG A 289 -10.37 3.17 4.30
CA ARG A 289 -10.31 2.97 5.75
C ARG A 289 -9.24 3.88 6.32
N ALA A 290 -9.65 4.88 7.09
CA ALA A 290 -8.77 5.93 7.61
C ALA A 290 -8.69 5.88 9.13
N GLY A 291 -7.49 5.72 9.66
CA GLY A 291 -7.24 5.56 11.09
C GLY A 291 -7.76 4.22 11.55
N VAL A 292 -7.15 3.12 11.09
CA VAL A 292 -7.59 1.77 11.47
C VAL A 292 -7.25 1.52 12.93
N GLU A 293 -5.96 1.48 13.27
CA GLU A 293 -5.48 1.50 14.65
C GLU A 293 -4.75 2.80 14.99
N GLY A 294 -4.19 3.47 13.97
CA GLY A 294 -3.37 4.67 14.12
C GLY A 294 -4.12 5.97 13.80
N GLN A 295 -3.42 6.86 13.13
CA GLN A 295 -3.90 8.20 12.78
C GLN A 295 -4.08 8.34 11.27
N ALA A 296 -5.11 9.08 10.86
CA ALA A 296 -5.29 9.46 9.47
C ALA A 296 -5.73 10.91 9.30
N GLY A 297 -5.21 11.56 8.25
CA GLY A 297 -5.66 12.86 7.79
C GLY A 297 -5.94 12.84 6.30
N ILE A 298 -7.15 13.23 5.91
CA ILE A 298 -7.56 13.35 4.51
C ILE A 298 -8.01 14.78 4.28
N ALA A 299 -7.45 15.45 3.28
CA ALA A 299 -7.87 16.78 2.88
C ALA A 299 -8.18 16.81 1.39
N VAL A 300 -9.39 17.27 1.04
CA VAL A 300 -9.89 17.36 -0.34
C VAL A 300 -10.27 18.79 -0.64
N ASN A 301 -9.44 19.46 -1.44
CA ASN A 301 -9.50 20.91 -1.62
C ASN A 301 -9.57 21.30 -3.09
N ASP A 302 -10.07 22.50 -3.36
CA ASP A 302 -9.98 23.17 -4.67
C ASP A 302 -10.50 22.30 -5.82
N LEU A 303 -11.76 21.85 -5.69
CA LEU A 303 -12.47 21.02 -6.68
C LEU A 303 -11.85 19.64 -6.95
N ALA A 304 -10.88 19.20 -6.16
CA ALA A 304 -10.37 17.84 -6.25
C ALA A 304 -11.42 16.81 -5.81
N VAL A 305 -11.29 15.57 -6.26
CA VAL A 305 -12.32 14.54 -6.11
C VAL A 305 -11.75 13.27 -5.46
N ILE A 306 -12.39 12.79 -4.40
CA ILE A 306 -12.29 11.37 -4.00
C ILE A 306 -13.52 10.65 -4.54
N ASP A 307 -13.30 9.57 -5.28
CA ASP A 307 -14.35 8.74 -5.86
C ASP A 307 -14.23 7.29 -5.39
N LEU A 308 -15.27 6.81 -4.70
CA LEU A 308 -15.41 5.43 -4.23
C LEU A 308 -16.62 4.72 -4.86
N SER A 309 -17.31 5.36 -5.83
CA SER A 309 -18.54 4.92 -6.51
C SER A 309 -19.04 3.52 -6.12
N GLY A 310 -19.90 3.44 -5.10
CA GLY A 310 -20.44 2.18 -4.59
C GLY A 310 -19.85 1.68 -3.27
N HIS A 311 -18.84 2.36 -2.71
CA HIS A 311 -18.16 1.97 -1.47
C HIS A 311 -18.16 3.08 -0.42
N THR A 312 -17.54 2.82 0.73
CA THR A 312 -17.67 3.64 1.92
C THR A 312 -16.34 4.21 2.38
N ILE A 313 -16.41 5.33 3.11
CA ILE A 313 -15.29 5.84 3.88
C ILE A 313 -15.53 5.45 5.34
N VAL A 314 -14.58 4.74 5.94
CA VAL A 314 -14.60 4.39 7.37
C VAL A 314 -13.52 5.20 8.07
N LEU A 315 -13.92 5.98 9.08
CA LEU A 315 -13.07 6.87 9.85
C LEU A 315 -12.93 6.35 11.28
N ALA A 316 -11.69 6.28 11.76
CA ALA A 316 -11.31 5.89 13.11
C ALA A 316 -11.91 4.52 13.52
N GLU A 317 -11.42 3.45 12.89
CA GLU A 317 -12.02 2.11 12.95
C GLU A 317 -12.01 1.52 14.36
N ASN A 318 -10.83 1.48 15.00
CA ASN A 318 -10.63 0.87 16.32
C ASN A 318 -10.59 1.93 17.44
N ALA A 319 -10.89 1.49 18.66
CA ALA A 319 -10.83 2.36 19.83
C ALA A 319 -9.41 2.92 20.02
N GLY A 320 -9.31 4.24 20.21
CA GLY A 320 -8.04 4.96 20.36
C GLY A 320 -7.42 5.48 19.06
N SER A 321 -7.91 5.04 17.89
CA SER A 321 -7.54 5.61 16.59
C SER A 321 -8.17 6.99 16.39
N THR A 322 -7.58 7.79 15.50
CA THR A 322 -8.12 9.10 15.11
C THR A 322 -8.11 9.27 13.60
N ALA A 323 -9.17 9.85 13.04
CA ALA A 323 -9.23 10.16 11.62
C ALA A 323 -9.90 11.51 11.39
N GLU A 324 -9.24 12.37 10.61
CA GLU A 324 -9.77 13.66 10.20
C GLU A 324 -10.01 13.68 8.68
N LEU A 325 -11.22 14.05 8.26
CA LEU A 325 -11.57 14.34 6.88
C LEU A 325 -11.93 15.82 6.74
N ILE A 326 -11.11 16.56 6.01
CA ILE A 326 -11.29 17.98 5.71
C ILE A 326 -11.77 18.12 4.26
N ILE A 327 -12.90 18.81 4.08
CA ILE A 327 -13.48 19.13 2.77
C ILE A 327 -13.42 20.64 2.58
N GLY A 328 -12.50 21.07 1.72
CA GLY A 328 -12.22 22.47 1.42
C GLY A 328 -11.08 23.07 2.25
N ALA A 329 -10.62 24.24 1.82
CA ALA A 329 -9.71 25.08 2.57
C ALA A 329 -10.14 26.56 2.48
N MET A 330 -9.53 27.41 3.30
CA MET A 330 -9.80 28.86 3.27
C MET A 330 -9.58 29.43 1.86
N ASN A 331 -10.57 30.16 1.36
CA ASN A 331 -10.54 30.88 0.08
C ASN A 331 -10.36 30.00 -1.17
N THR A 332 -10.61 28.69 -1.08
CA THR A 332 -10.70 27.82 -2.26
C THR A 332 -12.08 27.16 -2.33
N PRO A 333 -12.55 26.76 -3.52
CA PRO A 333 -13.72 25.91 -3.62
C PRO A 333 -13.54 24.61 -2.82
N ALA A 334 -14.63 24.08 -2.28
CA ALA A 334 -14.61 22.77 -1.63
C ALA A 334 -14.16 21.67 -2.59
N GLY A 335 -13.49 20.64 -2.07
CA GLY A 335 -13.37 19.37 -2.77
C GLY A 335 -14.70 18.61 -2.80
N ARG A 336 -14.73 17.51 -3.55
CA ARG A 336 -15.90 16.63 -3.66
C ARG A 336 -15.56 15.21 -3.21
N VAL A 337 -16.46 14.62 -2.44
CA VAL A 337 -16.36 13.23 -1.98
C VAL A 337 -17.57 12.46 -2.52
N ILE A 338 -17.32 11.42 -3.30
CA ILE A 338 -18.32 10.52 -3.87
C ILE A 338 -18.19 9.18 -3.16
N ALA A 339 -19.11 8.88 -2.27
CA ALA A 339 -19.15 7.63 -1.50
C ALA A 339 -20.61 7.23 -1.24
N ASN A 340 -20.86 5.97 -0.91
CA ASN A 340 -22.18 5.52 -0.44
C ASN A 340 -22.49 6.04 0.96
N ALA A 341 -21.47 6.20 1.80
CA ALA A 341 -21.58 6.70 3.17
C ALA A 341 -20.19 7.03 3.74
N ILE A 342 -20.19 7.91 4.74
CA ILE A 342 -19.03 8.17 5.59
C ILE A 342 -19.39 7.68 7.00
N PHE A 343 -18.63 6.73 7.53
CA PHE A 343 -18.86 6.10 8.82
C PHE A 343 -17.78 6.49 9.83
N GLY A 344 -18.17 7.08 10.95
CA GLY A 344 -17.34 7.12 12.17
C GLY A 344 -17.52 5.84 12.97
N ALA A 345 -16.42 5.14 13.25
CA ALA A 345 -16.42 3.84 13.94
C ALA A 345 -16.05 3.98 15.43
N ALA A 346 -15.19 3.11 15.99
CA ALA A 346 -14.97 3.04 17.44
C ALA A 346 -13.97 4.08 17.99
N GLY A 347 -13.17 4.70 17.13
CA GLY A 347 -12.22 5.76 17.47
C GLY A 347 -12.83 7.16 17.37
N THR A 348 -11.96 8.18 17.30
CA THR A 348 -12.38 9.58 17.15
C THR A 348 -12.34 10.00 15.68
N ALA A 349 -13.51 10.11 15.05
CA ALA A 349 -13.66 10.61 13.69
C ALA A 349 -14.08 12.10 13.70
N THR A 350 -13.35 12.93 12.97
CA THR A 350 -13.68 14.35 12.77
C THR A 350 -13.91 14.59 11.28
N VAL A 351 -15.05 15.19 10.93
CA VAL A 351 -15.33 15.67 9.57
C VAL A 351 -15.45 17.19 9.62
N VAL A 352 -14.59 17.88 8.87
CA VAL A 352 -14.50 19.34 8.84
C VAL A 352 -14.92 19.86 7.47
N PHE A 353 -15.93 20.72 7.45
CA PHE A 353 -16.32 21.48 6.25
C PHE A 353 -15.64 22.84 6.31
N ALA A 354 -14.51 22.96 5.62
CA ALA A 354 -13.67 24.15 5.62
C ALA A 354 -13.78 24.90 4.29
N HIS A 355 -15.00 25.30 3.90
CA HIS A 355 -15.23 26.07 2.67
C HIS A 355 -16.08 27.32 2.94
N SER A 356 -15.92 28.34 2.10
CA SER A 356 -16.68 29.60 2.19
C SER A 356 -17.76 29.74 1.11
N THR A 357 -17.89 28.76 0.21
CA THR A 357 -18.88 28.77 -0.88
C THR A 357 -20.26 28.30 -0.42
N ILE A 358 -21.31 28.93 -0.96
CA ILE A 358 -22.70 28.55 -0.73
C ILE A 358 -23.06 27.43 -1.71
N GLY A 359 -23.44 26.24 -1.22
CA GLY A 359 -23.83 25.09 -2.06
C GLY A 359 -22.83 23.94 -2.12
N TYR A 360 -22.23 23.54 -0.99
CA TYR A 360 -21.46 22.30 -0.94
C TYR A 360 -22.39 21.09 -1.18
N ASP A 361 -21.98 20.20 -2.07
CA ASP A 361 -22.67 18.95 -2.36
C ASP A 361 -21.95 17.81 -1.64
N LEU A 362 -22.35 17.59 -0.39
CA LEU A 362 -22.06 16.34 0.30
C LEU A 362 -23.29 15.43 0.17
N SER A 363 -23.31 14.63 -0.89
CA SER A 363 -24.31 13.59 -1.08
C SER A 363 -24.19 12.38 -0.13
N PRO A 364 -23.00 11.91 0.33
CA PRO A 364 -22.96 10.73 1.19
C PRO A 364 -23.58 11.00 2.57
N PRO A 365 -24.43 10.09 3.09
CA PRO A 365 -24.85 10.13 4.48
C PRO A 365 -23.65 9.96 5.42
N ILE A 366 -23.60 10.78 6.48
CA ILE A 366 -22.65 10.63 7.58
C ILE A 366 -23.32 9.83 8.70
N LEU A 367 -22.70 8.73 9.09
CA LEU A 367 -23.23 7.76 10.05
C LEU A 367 -22.21 7.51 11.16
N GLY A 368 -22.67 7.34 12.40
CA GLY A 368 -21.80 7.07 13.55
C GLY A 368 -22.49 7.35 14.88
N THR A 369 -21.88 6.91 15.98
CA THR A 369 -22.34 7.30 17.32
C THR A 369 -21.74 8.66 17.67
N ALA A 370 -22.49 9.73 17.41
CA ALA A 370 -22.08 11.08 17.78
C ALA A 370 -21.83 11.16 19.30
N ARG A 371 -20.68 11.73 19.69
CA ARG A 371 -20.42 12.28 21.01
C ARG A 371 -19.93 13.70 20.87
#